data_AF-A0A8M1K4K7-F1
#
_entry.id   AF-A0A8M1K4K7-F1
#
_cell.length_a   1.000
_cell.length_b   1.000
_cell.length_c   1.000
_cell.angle_alpha   90.00
_cell.angle_beta   90.00
_cell.angle_gamma   90.00
#
_symmetry.space_group_name_H-M   'P 1'
#
loop_
_entity.id
_entity.type
_entity.pdbx_description
1 polymer ?
#
loop_
_entity_poly.entity_id
_entity_poly.type
_entity_poly.pdbx_seq_one_letter_code
_entity_poly.pdbx_strand_id
1 'polypeptide(L)'
;MTQAVVPLSLVKVHLMVAVEGHLFQKWFHASPNLAYTFIWDKTDAYGQRVYGLSEAVVSVGYEYETCPSLILWEKRTAVLQGYELEPSSLGGWSLDKHHTLNLRSGILHKGSGENGLHLPAAPL
;
A
#
# COMPACT_ATOMS: atom_id res chain seq x y z
N MET A 1 1.99 14.35 -5.54
CA MET A 1 2.70 14.84 -4.34
C MET A 1 2.71 16.36 -4.33
N THR A 2 3.00 17.01 -5.46
CA THR A 2 2.72 18.44 -5.64
C THR A 2 1.69 18.64 -6.75
N GLN A 3 1.04 19.81 -6.78
CA GLN A 3 0.14 20.23 -7.85
C GLN A 3 0.91 21.08 -8.88
N ALA A 4 0.21 21.63 -9.88
CA ALA A 4 0.82 22.48 -10.91
C ALA A 4 1.43 23.78 -10.34
N VAL A 5 0.84 24.32 -9.27
CA VAL A 5 1.37 25.48 -8.54
C VAL A 5 2.06 24.99 -7.27
N VAL A 6 3.32 25.36 -7.09
CA VAL A 6 4.13 25.02 -5.93
C VAL A 6 4.56 26.31 -5.23
N PRO A 7 4.45 26.41 -3.89
CA PRO A 7 4.93 27.59 -3.17
C PRO A 7 6.41 27.84 -3.44
N LEU A 8 6.79 29.10 -3.71
CA LEU A 8 8.20 29.45 -4.00
C LEU A 8 9.16 29.09 -2.87
N SER A 9 8.68 29.10 -1.62
CA SER A 9 9.48 28.75 -0.45
C SER A 9 9.70 27.26 -0.27
N LEU A 10 9.03 26.39 -1.04
CA LEU A 10 9.20 24.93 -0.93
C LEU A 10 10.50 24.51 -1.63
N VAL A 11 11.39 23.83 -0.92
CA VAL A 11 12.70 23.41 -1.47
C VAL A 11 12.76 21.91 -1.68
N LYS A 12 12.24 21.12 -0.72
CA LYS A 12 12.24 19.65 -0.80
C LYS A 12 10.90 19.07 -0.42
N VAL A 13 10.61 17.92 -1.03
CA VAL A 13 9.47 17.07 -0.72
C VAL A 13 9.98 15.71 -0.30
N HIS A 14 9.62 15.28 0.91
CA HIS A 14 9.96 13.98 1.48
C HIS A 14 8.79 13.01 1.28
N LEU A 15 9.11 11.77 0.95
CA LEU A 15 8.17 10.66 0.85
C LEU A 15 8.59 9.57 1.81
N MET A 16 7.65 9.08 2.61
CA MET A 16 7.79 7.86 3.37
C MET A 16 6.62 6.95 3.05
N VAL A 17 6.88 5.68 2.76
CA VAL A 17 5.85 4.65 2.58
C VAL A 17 6.19 3.51 3.52
N ALA A 18 5.28 3.19 4.44
CA ALA A 18 5.40 2.07 5.35
C ALA A 18 4.33 1.02 5.05
N VAL A 19 4.73 -0.23 4.83
CA VAL A 19 3.83 -1.35 4.54
C VAL A 19 4.42 -2.64 5.12
N GLU A 20 3.66 -3.34 5.97
CA GLU A 20 4.04 -4.67 6.50
C GLU A 20 5.49 -4.73 7.04
N GLY A 21 5.90 -3.68 7.77
CA GLY A 21 7.23 -3.53 8.34
C GLY A 21 8.31 -2.95 7.41
N HIS A 22 8.08 -2.91 6.10
CA HIS A 22 8.95 -2.17 5.18
C HIS A 22 8.79 -0.65 5.39
N LEU A 23 9.92 0.06 5.39
CA LEU A 23 9.95 1.52 5.40
C LEU A 23 10.76 2.02 4.20
N PHE A 24 10.05 2.55 3.20
CA PHE A 24 10.65 3.21 2.06
C PHE A 24 10.72 4.72 2.31
N GLN A 25 11.90 5.32 2.12
CA GLN A 25 12.10 6.76 2.28
C GLN A 25 12.82 7.33 1.06
N LYS A 26 12.31 8.45 0.55
CA LYS A 26 12.93 9.16 -0.56
C LYS A 26 12.62 10.64 -0.49
N TRP A 27 13.53 11.50 -0.92
CA TRP A 27 13.29 12.93 -1.05
C TRP A 27 13.46 13.38 -2.49
N PHE A 28 12.82 14.49 -2.82
CA PHE A 28 12.80 15.10 -4.14
C PHE A 28 12.99 16.61 -4.02
N HIS A 29 13.58 17.23 -5.04
CA HIS A 29 13.53 18.69 -5.17
C HIS A 29 12.11 19.15 -5.49
N ALA A 30 11.74 20.34 -5.00
CA ALA A 30 10.46 20.93 -5.31
C ALA A 30 10.31 21.16 -6.82
N SER A 31 9.26 20.57 -7.40
CA SER A 31 8.95 20.66 -8.84
C SER A 31 7.42 20.62 -9.01
N PRO A 32 6.86 21.34 -9.99
CA PRO A 32 5.44 21.24 -10.31
C PRO A 32 5.06 19.83 -10.79
N ASN A 33 3.86 19.38 -10.44
CA ASN A 33 3.33 18.06 -10.82
C ASN A 33 4.20 16.87 -10.39
N LEU A 34 4.91 16.97 -9.26
CA LEU A 34 5.72 15.89 -8.72
C LEU A 34 4.82 14.71 -8.32
N ALA A 35 5.10 13.56 -8.90
CA ALA A 35 4.45 12.29 -8.59
C ALA A 35 5.49 11.17 -8.51
N TYR A 36 5.22 10.19 -7.66
CA TYR A 36 6.04 9.00 -7.52
C TYR A 36 5.14 7.77 -7.39
N THR A 37 5.51 6.69 -8.07
CA THR A 37 4.79 5.41 -8.00
C THR A 37 5.63 4.45 -7.17
N PHE A 38 5.09 4.05 -6.03
CA PHE A 38 5.68 3.01 -5.18
C PHE A 38 5.17 1.65 -5.63
N ILE A 39 6.08 0.66 -5.70
CA ILE A 39 5.77 -0.71 -6.09
C ILE A 39 6.05 -1.61 -4.90
N TRP A 40 5.06 -2.39 -4.50
CA TRP A 40 5.18 -3.39 -3.44
C TRP A 40 5.19 -4.79 -4.04
N ASP A 41 6.15 -5.60 -3.61
CA ASP A 41 6.35 -7.00 -3.99
C ASP A 41 5.47 -7.98 -3.20
N LYS A 42 4.57 -7.45 -2.37
CA LYS A 42 3.63 -8.19 -1.52
C LYS A 42 4.33 -9.01 -0.42
N THR A 43 5.54 -8.62 -0.04
CA THR A 43 6.29 -9.24 1.06
C THR A 43 6.39 -8.32 2.29
N ASP A 44 6.58 -8.93 3.45
CA ASP A 44 6.90 -8.23 4.69
C ASP A 44 8.41 -7.94 4.81
N ALA A 45 8.80 -7.22 5.86
CA ALA A 45 10.21 -6.89 6.14
C ALA A 45 11.16 -8.10 6.27
N TYR A 46 10.63 -9.31 6.43
CA TYR A 46 11.40 -10.55 6.56
C TYR A 46 11.43 -11.35 5.25
N GLY A 47 10.85 -10.82 4.16
CA GLY A 47 10.74 -11.47 2.87
C GLY A 47 9.66 -12.57 2.82
N GLN A 48 8.75 -12.63 3.81
CA GLN A 48 7.63 -13.55 3.80
C GLN A 48 6.47 -12.98 2.99
N ARG A 49 5.70 -13.87 2.34
CA ARG A 49 4.52 -13.46 1.55
C ARG A 49 3.41 -12.99 2.46
N VAL A 50 2.85 -11.81 2.15
CA VAL A 50 1.68 -11.26 2.83
C VAL A 50 0.43 -11.58 2.02
N TYR A 51 -0.58 -12.15 2.68
CA TYR A 51 -1.82 -12.61 2.02
C TYR A 51 -3.01 -11.72 2.36
N GLY A 52 -3.87 -11.45 1.38
CA GLY A 52 -5.09 -10.66 1.55
C GLY A 52 -4.87 -9.16 1.32
N LEU A 53 -5.28 -8.32 2.27
CA LEU A 53 -5.17 -6.86 2.20
C LEU A 53 -4.18 -6.35 3.24
N SER A 54 -3.39 -5.35 2.85
CA SER A 54 -2.44 -4.68 3.73
C SER A 54 -2.65 -3.17 3.71
N GLU A 55 -2.55 -2.54 4.87
CA GLU A 55 -2.61 -1.09 4.98
C GLU A 55 -1.20 -0.50 4.82
N ALA A 56 -1.06 0.38 3.83
CA ALA A 56 0.15 1.17 3.61
C ALA A 56 -0.05 2.58 4.17
N VAL A 57 0.89 3.03 4.98
CA VAL A 57 0.97 4.39 5.50
C VAL A 57 1.89 5.21 4.61
N VAL A 58 1.34 6.24 3.97
CA VAL A 58 2.09 7.17 3.12
C VAL A 58 2.20 8.52 3.81
N SER A 59 3.41 8.97 4.09
CA SER A 59 3.69 10.28 4.65
C SER A 59 4.41 11.16 3.63
N VAL A 60 3.86 12.34 3.34
CA VAL A 60 4.47 13.35 2.48
C VAL A 60 4.91 14.53 3.34
N GLY A 61 6.21 14.82 3.34
CA GLY A 61 6.81 15.92 4.09
C GLY A 61 7.16 17.09 3.18
N TYR A 62 6.89 18.32 3.61
CA TYR A 62 7.24 19.54 2.89
C TYR A 62 8.29 20.33 3.68
N GLU A 63 9.46 20.57 3.08
CA GLU A 63 10.57 21.34 3.66
C GLU A 63 10.67 22.69 2.94
N TYR A 64 10.62 23.77 3.72
CA TYR A 64 10.62 25.14 3.23
C TYR A 64 11.95 25.84 3.53
N GLU A 65 12.39 26.74 2.65
CA GLU A 65 13.64 27.50 2.78
C GLU A 65 13.65 28.37 4.04
N THR A 66 12.49 28.92 4.40
CA THR A 66 12.34 29.80 5.57
C THR A 66 12.62 29.10 6.90
N CYS A 67 12.42 27.77 6.97
CA CYS A 67 12.57 26.96 8.18
C CYS A 67 13.07 25.55 7.84
N PRO A 68 14.37 25.36 7.55
CA PRO A 68 14.92 24.08 7.11
C PRO A 68 14.90 22.98 8.20
N SER A 69 14.72 23.35 9.46
CA SER A 69 14.64 22.39 10.58
C SER A 69 13.26 21.77 10.77
N LEU A 70 12.22 22.30 10.11
CA LEU A 70 10.85 21.85 10.25
C LEU A 70 10.33 21.27 8.93
N ILE A 71 9.89 20.01 8.99
CA ILE A 71 9.23 19.34 7.87
C ILE A 71 7.75 19.19 8.22
N LEU A 72 6.87 19.73 7.38
CA LEU A 72 5.42 19.60 7.54
C LEU A 72 4.97 18.28 6.94
N TRP A 73 4.57 17.33 7.80
CA TRP A 73 4.16 15.98 7.39
C TRP A 73 2.66 15.86 7.25
N GLU A 74 2.23 15.34 6.10
CA GLU A 74 0.86 14.90 5.85
C GLU A 74 0.84 13.37 5.75
N LYS A 75 0.05 12.71 6.58
CA LYS A 75 -0.09 11.25 6.61
C LYS A 75 -1.38 10.84 5.93
N ARG A 76 -1.31 9.83 5.07
CA ARG A 76 -2.46 9.18 4.41
C ARG A 76 -2.32 7.67 4.52
N THR A 77 -3.44 6.97 4.44
CA THR A 77 -3.47 5.50 4.37
C THR A 77 -4.00 5.06 3.02
N ALA A 78 -3.49 3.93 2.54
CA ALA A 78 -3.91 3.29 1.30
C ALA A 78 -3.97 1.78 1.53
N VAL A 79 -4.97 1.13 0.95
CA VAL A 79 -5.10 -0.34 1.02
C VAL A 79 -4.43 -0.94 -0.21
N LEU A 80 -3.52 -1.89 0.00
CA LEU A 80 -2.82 -2.62 -1.04
C LEU A 80 -3.23 -4.10 -1.02
N GLN A 81 -3.41 -4.68 -2.21
CA GLN A 81 -3.69 -6.11 -2.38
C GLN A 81 -2.39 -6.91 -2.28
N GLY A 82 -2.32 -7.82 -1.31
CA GLY A 82 -1.26 -8.80 -1.14
C GLY A 82 -1.38 -10.00 -2.08
N TYR A 83 -0.79 -11.13 -1.69
CA TYR A 83 -0.97 -12.41 -2.35
C TYR A 83 -2.39 -12.96 -2.10
N GLU A 84 -2.91 -13.67 -3.10
CA GLU A 84 -4.16 -14.39 -2.99
C GLU A 84 -3.87 -15.82 -2.54
N LEU A 85 -4.81 -16.42 -1.80
CA LEU A 85 -4.68 -17.83 -1.44
C LEU A 85 -4.97 -18.69 -2.67
N GLU A 86 -4.09 -19.65 -2.96
CA GLU A 86 -4.36 -20.66 -3.98
C GLU A 86 -5.25 -21.77 -3.41
N PRO A 87 -6.47 -21.99 -3.92
CA PRO A 87 -7.36 -22.99 -3.34
C PRO A 87 -6.88 -24.42 -3.58
N SER A 88 -6.39 -24.74 -4.79
CA SER A 88 -6.29 -26.13 -5.27
C SER A 88 -4.87 -26.72 -5.32
N SER A 89 -3.83 -25.93 -5.11
CA SER A 89 -2.42 -26.37 -5.18
C SER A 89 -2.06 -27.13 -6.48
N LEU A 90 -2.71 -26.80 -7.60
CA LEU A 90 -2.49 -27.43 -8.91
C LEU A 90 -1.50 -26.61 -9.76
N GLY A 91 -0.39 -26.17 -9.14
CA GLY A 91 0.66 -25.40 -9.84
C GLY A 91 0.16 -24.08 -10.42
N GLY A 92 -0.59 -23.29 -9.64
CA GLY A 92 -1.18 -22.01 -10.09
C GLY A 92 -2.58 -22.13 -10.69
N TRP A 93 -3.11 -23.34 -10.88
CA TRP A 93 -4.49 -23.56 -11.32
C TRP A 93 -5.44 -23.80 -10.14
N SER A 94 -6.71 -23.43 -10.35
CA SER A 94 -7.80 -23.67 -9.41
C SER A 94 -8.93 -24.49 -10.06
N LEU A 95 -9.56 -25.36 -9.27
CA LEU A 95 -10.78 -26.07 -9.68
C LEU A 95 -11.98 -25.17 -9.44
N ASP A 96 -12.88 -25.07 -10.43
CA ASP A 96 -14.05 -24.18 -10.38
C ASP A 96 -14.86 -24.31 -9.07
N LYS A 97 -15.07 -25.54 -8.56
CA LYS A 97 -15.85 -25.81 -7.34
C LYS A 97 -15.05 -25.81 -6.04
N HIS A 98 -13.74 -25.53 -6.09
CA HIS A 98 -12.88 -25.50 -4.93
C HIS A 98 -12.54 -24.05 -4.58
N HIS A 99 -12.96 -23.61 -3.40
CA HIS A 99 -12.84 -22.23 -2.95
C HIS A 99 -12.11 -22.19 -1.60
N THR A 100 -11.45 -21.09 -1.31
CA THR A 100 -10.77 -20.88 -0.01
C THR A 100 -11.12 -19.53 0.57
N LEU A 101 -11.27 -19.45 1.89
CA LEU A 101 -11.60 -18.23 2.61
C LEU A 101 -10.38 -17.78 3.41
N ASN A 102 -9.87 -16.59 3.12
CA ASN A 102 -8.90 -15.94 4.00
C ASN A 102 -9.64 -15.32 5.19
N LEU A 103 -9.63 -16.00 6.34
CA LEU A 103 -10.29 -15.53 7.56
C LEU A 103 -9.72 -14.23 8.12
N ARG A 104 -8.43 -13.97 7.88
CA ARG A 104 -7.75 -12.76 8.37
C ARG A 104 -8.20 -11.52 7.61
N SER A 105 -8.26 -11.61 6.28
CA SER A 105 -8.62 -10.49 5.42
C SER A 105 -10.10 -10.47 5.02
N GLY A 106 -10.88 -11.50 5.37
CA GLY A 106 -12.28 -11.63 4.97
C GLY A 106 -12.48 -11.72 3.47
N ILE A 107 -11.59 -12.42 2.74
CA ILE A 107 -11.71 -12.56 1.27
C ILE A 107 -11.98 -14.02 0.91
N LEU A 108 -13.09 -14.25 0.18
CA LEU A 108 -13.39 -15.52 -0.46
C LEU A 108 -12.74 -15.55 -1.85
N HIS A 109 -11.78 -16.44 -2.01
CA HIS A 109 -11.14 -16.75 -3.28
C HIS A 109 -11.86 -17.95 -3.92
N LYS A 110 -12.69 -17.71 -4.94
CA LYS A 110 -13.36 -18.79 -5.65
C LYS A 110 -12.42 -19.36 -6.71
N GLY A 111 -12.34 -20.70 -6.81
CA GLY A 111 -11.59 -21.34 -7.89
C GLY A 111 -12.07 -21.09 -9.32
N SER A 112 -13.19 -20.39 -9.52
CA SER A 112 -13.60 -19.81 -10.81
C SER A 112 -12.80 -18.56 -11.21
N GLY A 113 -12.02 -17.98 -10.28
CA GLY A 113 -11.28 -16.74 -10.44
C GLY A 113 -12.00 -15.49 -9.87
N GLU A 114 -13.24 -15.64 -9.40
CA GLU A 114 -13.97 -14.57 -8.72
C GLU A 114 -13.48 -14.38 -7.28
N ASN A 115 -13.03 -13.17 -6.94
CA ASN A 115 -12.70 -12.79 -5.56
C ASN A 115 -13.83 -11.92 -4.97
N GLY A 116 -14.39 -12.36 -3.86
CA GLY A 116 -15.47 -11.64 -3.16
C GLY A 116 -15.05 -11.25 -1.74
N LEU A 117 -15.33 -10.01 -1.34
CA LEU A 117 -15.15 -9.60 0.05
C LEU A 117 -16.27 -10.22 0.89
N HIS A 118 -15.89 -11.11 1.80
CA HIS A 118 -16.78 -11.68 2.80
C HIS A 118 -16.50 -10.99 4.13
N LEU A 119 -17.18 -9.87 4.37
CA LEU A 119 -17.18 -9.25 5.70
C LEU A 119 -17.80 -10.28 6.67
N PRO A 120 -17.14 -10.60 7.80
CA PRO A 120 -17.84 -11.27 8.88
C PRO A 120 -18.99 -10.34 9.28
N ALA A 121 -20.21 -10.87 9.33
CA ALA A 121 -21.32 -10.15 9.96
C ALA A 121 -20.82 -9.66 11.32
N ALA A 122 -20.97 -8.35 11.60
CA ALA A 122 -20.63 -7.79 12.89
C ALA A 122 -21.26 -8.67 13.98
N PRO A 123 -20.51 -9.06 15.03
CA PRO A 123 -21.14 -9.76 16.15
C PRO A 123 -22.24 -8.86 16.70
N LEU A 124 -23.46 -9.42 16.79
CA LEU A 124 -24.64 -8.79 17.39
C LEU A 124 -24.37 -8.35 18.83
#